data_AF-A0A853AJG5-F1
#
_entry.id   AF-A0A853AJG5-F1
#
_cell.length_a   1.000
_cell.length_b   1.000
_cell.length_c   1.000
_cell.angle_alpha   90.00
_cell.angle_beta   90.00
_cell.angle_gamma   90.00
#
_symmetry.space_group_name_H-M   'P 1'
#
loop_
_entity.id
_entity.type
_entity.pdbx_description
1 polymer ?
#
loop_
_entity_poly.entity_id
_entity_poly.type
_entity_poly.pdbx_seq_one_letter_code
_entity_poly.pdbx_strand_id
1 'polypeptide(L)'
;MSHPCSRREFLAVAAALLTACDQQPRHAPLPDWMLTPDDAADPELWRDAQLIADLLVRHREIRREVAHRSTGVRATTTSPAADLAERLRLHAERMRQRLVRGAPIRQADPLFAALFAHHRDLHLEVTPVPGGVQVVETSADPVAVMLLRQHAVHAVSEFVSGGVARARRPTPLPPGYPS
;
A
#
# COMPACT_ATOMS: atom_id res chain seq x y z
N MET A 1 -13.42 59.80 61.21
CA MET A 1 -12.92 59.08 62.40
C MET A 1 -13.01 57.58 62.11
N SER A 2 -11.89 56.87 62.29
CA SER A 2 -11.75 55.42 62.47
C SER A 2 -11.84 54.48 61.22
N HIS A 3 -10.66 53.96 60.80
CA HIS A 3 -10.44 52.74 59.99
C HIS A 3 -10.69 51.44 60.84
N PRO A 4 -10.48 50.16 60.40
CA PRO A 4 -9.96 49.59 59.13
C PRO A 4 -10.61 48.24 58.67
N CYS A 5 -9.98 47.61 57.67
CA CYS A 5 -9.71 46.15 57.54
C CYS A 5 -10.32 45.44 56.32
N SER A 6 -9.48 45.03 55.35
CA SER A 6 -9.17 43.61 55.14
C SER A 6 -8.36 43.40 53.87
N ARG A 7 -7.25 42.69 54.04
CA ARG A 7 -6.28 42.24 53.04
C ARG A 7 -6.96 41.17 52.17
N ARG A 8 -6.99 41.33 50.85
CA ARG A 8 -7.37 40.25 49.92
C ARG A 8 -6.21 39.91 49.00
N GLU A 9 -5.95 38.62 48.98
CA GLU A 9 -4.90 37.89 48.31
C GLU A 9 -5.08 37.96 46.80
N PHE A 10 -4.00 38.26 46.06
CA PHE A 10 -3.97 38.08 44.61
C PHE A 10 -3.60 36.63 44.31
N LEU A 11 -4.62 35.81 44.08
CA LEU A 11 -4.50 34.53 43.38
C LEU A 11 -4.27 34.81 41.89
N ALA A 12 -3.03 34.63 41.41
CA ALA A 12 -2.74 34.54 39.98
C ALA A 12 -2.90 33.10 39.53
N VAL A 13 -3.92 32.86 38.70
CA VAL A 13 -4.31 31.56 38.15
C VAL A 13 -3.23 31.04 37.20
N ALA A 14 -2.82 29.79 37.43
CA ALA A 14 -1.84 29.07 36.64
C ALA A 14 -2.32 28.85 35.18
N ALA A 15 -1.44 29.16 34.23
CA ALA A 15 -1.61 28.83 32.83
C ALA A 15 -1.35 27.32 32.62
N ALA A 16 -2.42 26.54 32.50
CA ALA A 16 -2.37 25.17 32.01
C ALA A 16 -2.85 25.13 30.55
N LEU A 17 -1.95 25.44 29.62
CA LEU A 17 -2.17 25.10 28.21
C LEU A 17 -1.84 23.62 28.04
N LEU A 18 -2.91 22.82 28.07
CA LEU A 18 -2.91 21.38 27.81
C LEU A 18 -2.17 21.11 26.49
N THR A 19 -1.03 20.45 26.61
CA THR A 19 -0.37 19.73 25.53
C THR A 19 -1.29 18.57 25.14
N ALA A 20 -2.25 18.84 24.27
CA ALA A 20 -2.92 17.79 23.52
C ALA A 20 -1.90 17.25 22.52
N CYS A 21 -0.98 16.40 22.99
CA CYS A 21 -0.22 15.52 22.13
C CYS A 21 -1.22 14.56 21.48
N ASP A 22 -1.71 14.98 20.32
CA ASP A 22 -1.88 14.17 19.11
C ASP A 22 -2.01 12.66 19.38
N GLN A 23 -3.18 12.25 19.90
CA GLN A 23 -3.55 10.84 19.87
C GLN A 23 -4.11 10.54 18.49
N GLN A 24 -3.21 10.35 17.52
CA GLN A 24 -3.52 9.60 16.30
C GLN A 24 -4.26 8.32 16.75
N PRO A 25 -5.45 7.99 16.21
CA PRO A 25 -6.14 6.77 16.58
C PRO A 25 -5.18 5.59 16.39
N ARG A 26 -4.92 4.86 17.47
CA ARG A 26 -4.10 3.64 17.44
C ARG A 26 -4.85 2.60 16.62
N HIS A 27 -4.62 2.61 15.32
CA HIS A 27 -5.08 1.58 14.42
C HIS A 27 -4.54 0.22 14.89
N ALA A 28 -5.36 -0.84 14.78
CA ALA A 28 -4.90 -2.17 15.14
C ALA A 28 -3.63 -2.53 14.36
N PRO A 29 -2.62 -3.15 15.02
CA PRO A 29 -1.40 -3.54 14.34
C PRO A 29 -1.72 -4.50 13.20
N LEU A 30 -1.03 -4.30 12.08
CA LEU A 30 -1.12 -5.21 10.95
C LEU A 30 -0.36 -6.50 11.27
N PRO A 31 -0.79 -7.66 10.75
CA PRO A 31 -0.11 -8.91 11.02
C PRO A 31 1.29 -8.94 10.37
N ASP A 32 2.25 -9.58 11.03
CA ASP A 32 3.67 -9.58 10.64
C ASP A 32 3.95 -10.07 9.21
N TRP A 33 3.11 -10.97 8.67
CA TRP A 33 3.24 -11.43 7.27
C TRP A 33 2.95 -10.33 6.24
N MET A 34 2.28 -9.25 6.65
CA MET A 34 1.94 -8.11 5.80
C MET A 34 2.86 -6.92 6.04
N LEU A 35 3.21 -6.66 7.30
CA LEU A 35 4.08 -5.55 7.68
C LEU A 35 4.82 -5.91 8.98
N THR A 36 6.15 -5.91 8.96
CA THR A 36 6.94 -6.16 10.17
C THR A 36 6.85 -4.97 11.14
N PRO A 37 7.13 -5.16 12.44
CA PRO A 37 7.13 -4.05 13.39
C PRO A 37 8.09 -2.90 13.02
N ASP A 38 9.28 -3.23 12.51
CA ASP A 38 10.27 -2.23 12.08
C ASP A 38 9.78 -1.46 10.85
N ASP A 39 9.20 -2.17 9.87
CA ASP A 39 8.58 -1.56 8.69
C ASP A 39 7.36 -0.70 9.05
N ALA A 40 6.64 -1.04 10.11
CA ALA A 40 5.47 -0.30 10.58
C ALA A 40 5.81 1.08 11.14
N ALA A 41 7.09 1.34 11.46
CA ALA A 41 7.57 2.68 11.84
C ALA A 41 7.59 3.66 10.66
N ASP A 42 7.60 3.17 9.41
CA ASP A 42 7.45 4.01 8.20
C ASP A 42 5.96 4.34 7.96
N PRO A 43 5.54 5.62 8.09
CA PRO A 43 4.14 6.02 7.94
C PRO A 43 3.59 5.86 6.52
N GLU A 44 4.42 5.88 5.47
CA GLU A 44 3.99 5.61 4.10
C GLU A 44 3.74 4.12 3.91
N LEU A 45 4.68 3.28 4.36
CA LEU A 45 4.58 1.83 4.26
C LEU A 45 3.39 1.28 5.06
N TRP A 46 3.16 1.83 6.25
CA TRP A 46 1.99 1.51 7.05
C TRP A 46 0.67 1.84 6.34
N ARG A 47 0.58 3.03 5.73
CA ARG A 47 -0.62 3.47 4.98
C ARG A 47 -0.88 2.60 3.75
N ASP A 48 0.16 2.11 3.10
CA ASP A 48 0.02 1.21 1.96
C ASP A 48 -0.37 -0.20 2.38
N ALA A 49 0.19 -0.70 3.47
CA ALA A 49 -0.18 -2.00 4.02
C ALA A 49 -1.64 -2.03 4.49
N GLN A 50 -2.18 -0.95 5.07
CA GLN A 50 -3.61 -0.83 5.38
C GLN A 50 -4.49 -0.87 4.13
N LEU A 51 -4.10 -0.13 3.09
CA LEU A 51 -4.83 -0.11 1.84
C LEU A 51 -4.85 -1.50 1.19
N ILE A 52 -3.70 -2.18 1.17
CA ILE A 52 -3.59 -3.56 0.69
C ILE A 52 -4.46 -4.51 1.53
N ALA A 53 -4.45 -4.37 2.86
CA ALA A 53 -5.28 -5.18 3.76
C ALA A 53 -6.77 -5.11 3.40
N ASP A 54 -7.27 -3.90 3.20
CA ASP A 54 -8.67 -3.65 2.84
C ASP A 54 -9.02 -4.26 1.47
N LEU A 55 -8.16 -4.07 0.47
CA LEU A 55 -8.32 -4.71 -0.86
C LEU A 55 -8.36 -6.25 -0.77
N LEU A 56 -7.51 -6.85 0.08
CA LEU A 56 -7.45 -8.30 0.27
C LEU A 56 -8.67 -8.86 1.03
N VAL A 57 -9.22 -8.10 1.98
CA VAL A 57 -10.44 -8.48 2.69
C VAL A 57 -11.65 -8.41 1.76
N ARG A 58 -11.71 -7.37 0.92
CA ARG A 58 -12.80 -7.12 -0.02
C ARG A 58 -12.59 -7.72 -1.40
N HIS A 59 -11.66 -8.67 -1.53
CA HIS A 59 -11.22 -9.21 -2.83
C HIS A 59 -12.36 -9.74 -3.72
N ARG A 60 -13.45 -10.24 -3.11
CA ARG A 60 -14.63 -10.76 -3.85
C ARG A 60 -15.44 -9.68 -4.58
N GLU A 61 -15.24 -8.42 -4.21
CA GLU A 61 -15.86 -7.27 -4.87
C GLU A 61 -15.00 -6.73 -6.03
N ILE A 62 -13.84 -7.34 -6.29
CA ILE A 62 -12.87 -6.89 -7.29
C ILE A 62 -12.91 -7.83 -8.50
N ARG A 63 -13.00 -7.25 -9.69
CA ARG A 63 -12.81 -7.94 -10.97
C ARG A 63 -11.48 -7.52 -11.56
N ARG A 64 -10.77 -8.47 -12.15
CA ARG A 64 -9.48 -8.22 -12.79
C ARG A 64 -9.36 -9.00 -14.08
N GLU A 65 -8.85 -8.33 -15.11
CA GLU A 65 -8.49 -8.91 -16.40
C GLU A 65 -7.04 -8.57 -16.72
N VAL A 66 -6.30 -9.53 -17.26
CA VAL A 66 -4.88 -9.35 -17.64
C VAL A 66 -4.71 -9.73 -19.11
N ALA A 67 -4.07 -8.84 -19.86
CA ALA A 67 -3.65 -9.08 -21.23
C ALA A 67 -2.13 -9.00 -21.32
N HIS A 68 -1.50 -10.08 -21.77
CA HIS A 68 -0.06 -10.10 -22.03
C HIS A 68 0.31 -9.19 -23.21
N ARG A 69 1.48 -8.57 -23.12
CA ARG A 69 2.11 -7.81 -24.20
C ARG A 69 3.52 -8.34 -24.44
N SER A 70 4.10 -8.05 -25.60
CA SER A 70 5.49 -8.42 -25.91
C SER A 70 6.47 -7.88 -24.86
N THR A 71 6.27 -6.63 -24.42
CA THR A 71 7.12 -5.91 -23.47
C THR A 71 6.60 -5.90 -22.03
N GLY A 72 5.59 -6.71 -21.69
CA GLY A 72 5.01 -6.71 -20.33
C GLY A 72 3.56 -7.16 -20.28
N VAL A 73 2.72 -6.39 -19.58
CA VAL A 73 1.31 -6.70 -19.34
C VAL A 73 0.45 -5.43 -19.31
N ARG A 74 -0.85 -5.60 -19.57
CA ARG A 74 -1.89 -4.62 -19.28
C ARG A 74 -2.93 -5.29 -18.40
N ALA A 75 -3.29 -4.67 -17.29
CA ALA A 75 -4.32 -5.17 -16.40
C ALA A 75 -5.39 -4.12 -16.15
N THR A 76 -6.65 -4.54 -16.17
CA THR A 76 -7.79 -3.71 -15.77
C THR A 76 -8.36 -4.29 -14.49
N THR A 77 -8.48 -3.47 -13.43
CA THR A 77 -9.00 -3.90 -12.13
C THR A 77 -10.12 -2.96 -11.69
N THR A 78 -11.30 -3.51 -11.44
CA THR A 78 -12.52 -2.73 -11.20
C THR A 78 -13.35 -3.29 -10.05
N SER A 79 -14.23 -2.45 -9.50
CA SER A 79 -15.25 -2.83 -8.54
C SER A 79 -16.54 -2.03 -8.80
N PRO A 80 -17.73 -2.62 -8.58
CA PRO A 80 -18.98 -1.85 -8.58
C PRO A 80 -19.10 -0.92 -7.37
N ALA A 81 -18.35 -1.17 -6.29
CA ALA A 81 -18.34 -0.31 -5.11
C ALA A 81 -17.45 0.92 -5.37
N ALA A 82 -18.04 2.11 -5.37
CA ALA A 82 -17.34 3.35 -5.74
C ALA A 82 -16.15 3.67 -4.81
N ASP A 83 -16.28 3.35 -3.52
CA ASP A 83 -15.22 3.53 -2.54
C ASP A 83 -14.05 2.56 -2.78
N LEU A 84 -14.34 1.31 -3.16
CA LEU A 84 -13.32 0.31 -3.51
C LEU A 84 -12.62 0.64 -4.83
N ALA A 85 -13.37 1.13 -5.82
CA ALA A 85 -12.82 1.62 -7.07
C ALA A 85 -11.80 2.76 -6.85
N GLU A 86 -12.06 3.66 -5.91
CA GLU A 86 -11.12 4.73 -5.57
C GLU A 86 -9.88 4.20 -4.85
N ARG A 87 -10.05 3.24 -3.94
CA ARG A 87 -8.94 2.56 -3.27
C ARG A 87 -8.03 1.81 -4.24
N LEU A 88 -8.59 1.19 -5.28
CA LEU A 88 -7.82 0.55 -6.36
C LEU A 88 -6.94 1.56 -7.10
N ARG A 89 -7.48 2.75 -7.44
CA ARG A 89 -6.72 3.82 -8.10
C ARG A 89 -5.59 4.33 -7.21
N LEU A 90 -5.91 4.64 -5.96
CA LEU A 90 -4.95 5.11 -4.97
C LEU A 90 -3.82 4.09 -4.79
N HIS A 91 -4.17 2.80 -4.67
CA HIS A 91 -3.19 1.74 -4.51
C HIS A 91 -2.24 1.66 -5.71
N ALA A 92 -2.79 1.59 -6.93
CA ALA A 92 -1.98 1.49 -8.15
C ALA A 92 -1.04 2.70 -8.30
N GLU A 93 -1.53 3.91 -8.02
CA GLU A 93 -0.74 5.14 -8.10
C GLU A 93 0.39 5.15 -7.06
N ARG A 94 0.12 4.72 -5.82
CA ARG A 94 1.18 4.62 -4.79
C ARG A 94 2.20 3.54 -5.12
N MET A 95 1.79 2.40 -5.69
CA MET A 95 2.73 1.37 -6.15
C MET A 95 3.62 1.88 -7.28
N ARG A 96 3.07 2.66 -8.22
CA ARG A 96 3.85 3.36 -9.25
C ARG A 96 4.89 4.29 -8.62
N GLN A 97 4.51 5.11 -7.64
CA GLN A 97 5.43 6.01 -6.94
C GLN A 97 6.52 5.27 -6.17
N ARG A 98 6.19 4.14 -5.54
CA ARG A 98 7.19 3.27 -4.88
C ARG A 98 8.20 2.73 -5.86
N LEU A 99 7.74 2.21 -6.99
CA LEU A 99 8.60 1.66 -8.03
C LEU A 99 9.58 2.71 -8.57
N VAL A 100 9.06 3.90 -8.90
CA VAL A 100 9.87 5.04 -9.38
C VAL A 100 10.94 5.45 -8.36
N ARG A 101 10.59 5.48 -7.07
CA ARG A 101 11.53 5.86 -5.99
C ARG A 101 12.46 4.72 -5.56
N GLY A 102 12.24 3.49 -6.03
CA GLY A 102 12.92 2.31 -5.49
C GLY A 102 12.61 2.07 -4.02
N ALA A 103 11.38 2.36 -3.58
CA ALA A 103 10.92 2.23 -2.19
C ALA A 103 10.19 0.89 -2.02
N PRO A 104 10.89 -0.19 -1.61
CA PRO A 104 10.34 -1.54 -1.62
C PRO A 104 9.13 -1.73 -0.71
N ILE A 105 8.33 -2.75 -1.04
CA ILE A 105 7.23 -3.25 -0.21
C ILE A 105 7.18 -4.78 -0.32
N ARG A 106 6.70 -5.46 0.72
CA ARG A 106 6.58 -6.94 0.80
C ARG A 106 7.88 -7.69 0.48
N GLN A 107 9.03 -7.23 1.00
CA GLN A 107 10.34 -7.83 0.69
C GLN A 107 10.51 -9.28 1.15
N ALA A 108 9.67 -9.76 2.08
CA ALA A 108 9.62 -11.17 2.44
C ALA A 108 9.02 -12.08 1.33
N ASP A 109 8.31 -11.51 0.37
CA ASP A 109 7.80 -12.23 -0.81
C ASP A 109 8.87 -12.18 -1.93
N PRO A 110 9.42 -13.32 -2.36
CA PRO A 110 10.60 -13.34 -3.24
C PRO A 110 10.32 -12.69 -4.60
N LEU A 111 9.09 -12.75 -5.10
CA LEU A 111 8.73 -12.06 -6.34
C LEU A 111 8.81 -10.53 -6.19
N PHE A 112 8.35 -9.99 -5.05
CA PHE A 112 8.40 -8.54 -4.80
C PHE A 112 9.83 -8.07 -4.55
N ALA A 113 10.64 -8.84 -3.83
CA ALA A 113 12.08 -8.57 -3.70
C ALA A 113 12.76 -8.50 -5.08
N ALA A 114 12.49 -9.48 -5.96
CA ALA A 114 13.03 -9.48 -7.32
C ALA A 114 12.55 -8.27 -8.15
N LEU A 115 11.25 -7.96 -8.16
CA LEU A 115 10.73 -6.78 -8.88
C LEU A 115 11.42 -5.48 -8.45
N PHE A 116 11.62 -5.29 -7.15
CA PHE A 116 12.28 -4.09 -6.64
C PHE A 116 13.78 -4.05 -6.91
N ALA A 117 14.45 -5.20 -7.07
CA ALA A 117 15.83 -5.24 -7.56
C ALA A 117 15.94 -4.72 -9.01
N HIS A 118 14.88 -4.90 -9.81
CA HIS A 118 14.76 -4.42 -11.20
C HIS A 118 14.02 -3.09 -11.34
N HIS A 119 13.78 -2.35 -10.25
CA HIS A 119 12.82 -1.22 -10.28
C HIS A 119 13.15 -0.12 -11.31
N ARG A 120 14.43 0.03 -11.68
CA ARG A 120 14.89 1.02 -12.67
C ARG A 120 14.55 0.64 -14.11
N ASP A 121 14.37 -0.65 -14.37
CA ASP A 121 14.06 -1.20 -15.69
C ASP A 121 12.55 -1.43 -15.88
N LEU A 122 11.75 -1.15 -14.85
CA LEU A 122 10.31 -1.31 -14.85
C LEU A 122 9.59 0.03 -15.01
N HIS A 123 8.63 0.07 -15.92
CA HIS A 123 7.75 1.21 -16.15
C HIS A 123 6.31 0.84 -15.86
N LEU A 124 5.65 1.64 -15.01
CA LEU A 124 4.23 1.53 -14.69
C LEU A 124 3.48 2.77 -15.13
N GLU A 125 2.50 2.60 -16.01
CA GLU A 125 1.50 3.62 -16.34
C GLU A 125 0.18 3.26 -15.64
N VAL A 126 -0.42 4.26 -14.99
CA VAL A 126 -1.67 4.10 -14.23
C VAL A 126 -2.70 5.05 -14.83
N THR A 127 -3.82 4.50 -15.31
CA THR A 127 -4.89 5.26 -15.94
C THR A 127 -6.21 4.96 -15.23
N PRO A 128 -6.91 5.97 -14.66
CA PRO A 128 -8.25 5.79 -14.14
C PRO A 128 -9.21 5.31 -15.24
N VAL A 129 -10.09 4.37 -14.90
CA VAL A 129 -11.19 3.93 -15.77
C VAL A 129 -12.50 3.91 -14.98
N PRO A 130 -13.68 3.83 -15.64
CA PRO A 130 -14.94 3.62 -14.96
C PRO A 130 -14.86 2.41 -14.01
N GLY A 131 -15.21 2.61 -12.75
CA GLY A 131 -15.18 1.54 -11.74
C GLY A 131 -13.79 1.07 -11.28
N GLY A 132 -12.69 1.70 -11.69
CA GLY A 132 -11.37 1.34 -11.15
C GLY A 132 -10.19 1.91 -11.91
N VAL A 133 -9.22 1.04 -12.24
CA VAL A 133 -7.92 1.43 -12.79
C VAL A 133 -7.44 0.45 -13.86
N GLN A 134 -6.79 1.00 -14.90
CA GLN A 134 -5.97 0.24 -15.83
C GLN A 134 -4.50 0.52 -15.53
N VAL A 135 -3.70 -0.55 -15.46
CA VAL A 135 -2.25 -0.48 -15.29
C VAL A 135 -1.57 -1.11 -16.49
N VAL A 136 -0.57 -0.44 -17.05
CA VAL A 136 0.33 -1.00 -18.05
C VAL A 136 1.71 -1.08 -17.43
N GLU A 137 2.25 -2.30 -17.35
CA GLU A 137 3.56 -2.58 -16.77
C GLU A 137 4.46 -3.06 -17.89
N THR A 138 5.62 -2.43 -18.09
CA THR A 138 6.53 -2.73 -19.19
C THR A 138 7.99 -2.70 -18.79
N SER A 139 8.82 -3.39 -19.57
CA SER A 139 10.28 -3.32 -19.50
C SER A 139 10.89 -3.61 -20.88
N ALA A 140 12.11 -3.12 -21.10
CA ALA A 140 12.95 -3.52 -22.22
C ALA A 140 13.79 -4.77 -21.90
N ASP A 141 13.98 -5.11 -20.62
CA ASP A 141 14.68 -6.31 -20.20
C ASP A 141 13.72 -7.52 -20.21
N PRO A 142 13.99 -8.57 -21.03
CA PRO A 142 13.15 -9.76 -21.06
C PRO A 142 13.07 -10.47 -19.70
N VAL A 143 14.08 -10.39 -18.84
CA VAL A 143 14.04 -11.00 -17.48
C VAL A 143 13.04 -10.23 -16.61
N ALA A 144 13.09 -8.91 -16.60
CA ALA A 144 12.11 -8.07 -15.93
C ALA A 144 10.67 -8.30 -16.48
N VAL A 145 10.50 -8.51 -17.79
CA VAL A 145 9.20 -8.88 -18.38
C VAL A 145 8.66 -10.20 -17.81
N MET A 146 9.50 -11.19 -17.53
CA MET A 146 9.07 -12.44 -16.87
C MET A 146 8.51 -12.15 -15.47
N LEU A 147 9.18 -11.29 -14.69
CA LEU A 147 8.72 -10.89 -13.37
C LEU A 147 7.38 -10.14 -13.43
N LEU A 148 7.19 -9.23 -14.38
CA LEU A 148 5.92 -8.52 -14.55
C LEU A 148 4.75 -9.46 -14.87
N ARG A 149 4.98 -10.46 -15.74
CA ARG A 149 3.95 -11.47 -16.07
C ARG A 149 3.64 -12.34 -14.86
N GLN A 150 4.66 -12.76 -14.12
CA GLN A 150 4.51 -13.50 -12.87
C GLN A 150 3.73 -12.69 -11.83
N HIS A 151 4.04 -11.40 -11.70
CA HIS A 151 3.34 -10.47 -10.81
C HIS A 151 1.86 -10.36 -11.15
N ALA A 152 1.54 -10.12 -12.42
CA ALA A 152 0.17 -9.91 -12.84
C ALA A 152 -0.72 -11.14 -12.63
N VAL A 153 -0.20 -12.35 -12.86
CA VAL A 153 -0.96 -13.60 -12.78
C VAL A 153 -0.87 -14.20 -11.38
N HIS A 154 0.34 -14.56 -10.94
CA HIS A 154 0.55 -15.37 -9.75
C HIS A 154 0.58 -14.58 -8.44
N ALA A 155 0.74 -13.25 -8.48
CA ALA A 155 0.50 -12.39 -7.32
C ALA A 155 -0.89 -11.75 -7.41
N VAL A 156 -1.07 -10.71 -8.24
CA VAL A 156 -2.24 -9.82 -8.13
C VAL A 156 -3.54 -10.51 -8.51
N SER A 157 -3.58 -11.30 -9.58
CA SER A 157 -4.81 -12.03 -9.95
C SER A 157 -5.16 -13.11 -8.92
N GLU A 158 -4.17 -13.81 -8.37
CA GLU A 158 -4.41 -14.77 -7.29
C GLU A 158 -4.80 -14.09 -5.97
N PHE A 159 -4.30 -12.88 -5.68
CA PHE A 159 -4.76 -12.07 -4.53
C PHE A 159 -6.22 -11.65 -4.70
N VAL A 160 -6.62 -11.23 -5.90
CA VAL A 160 -8.03 -10.94 -6.20
C VAL A 160 -8.88 -12.21 -6.07
N SER A 161 -8.37 -13.38 -6.45
CA SER A 161 -9.11 -14.65 -6.32
C SER A 161 -9.21 -15.18 -4.88
N GLY A 162 -8.15 -15.05 -4.08
CA GLY A 162 -7.99 -15.74 -2.81
C GLY A 162 -7.81 -14.85 -1.58
N GLY A 163 -7.79 -13.53 -1.77
CA GLY A 163 -7.68 -12.53 -0.71
C GLY A 163 -6.52 -12.77 0.25
N VAL A 164 -6.80 -12.52 1.54
CA VAL A 164 -5.85 -12.70 2.64
C VAL A 164 -5.25 -14.11 2.67
N ALA A 165 -6.05 -15.16 2.42
CA ALA A 165 -5.56 -16.53 2.48
C ALA A 165 -4.47 -16.81 1.43
N ARG A 166 -4.60 -16.24 0.23
CA ARG A 166 -3.56 -16.31 -0.78
C ARG A 166 -2.36 -15.42 -0.45
N ALA A 167 -2.59 -14.18 -0.03
CA ALA A 167 -1.52 -13.19 0.17
C ALA A 167 -0.52 -13.54 1.28
N ARG A 168 -0.89 -14.45 2.19
CA ARG A 168 -0.01 -15.02 3.23
C ARG A 168 1.07 -15.97 2.70
N ARG A 169 0.91 -16.47 1.47
CA ARG A 169 1.85 -17.41 0.87
C ARG A 169 2.85 -16.65 -0.02
N PRO A 170 4.14 -17.00 0.01
CA PRO A 170 5.11 -16.45 -0.95
C PRO A 170 4.64 -16.65 -2.38
N THR A 171 4.92 -15.69 -3.26
CA THR A 171 4.67 -15.86 -4.69
C THR A 171 5.93 -16.43 -5.34
N PRO A 172 5.84 -17.56 -6.06
CA PRO A 172 7.03 -18.14 -6.68
C PRO A 172 7.60 -17.21 -7.75
N LEU A 173 8.92 -17.25 -7.92
CA LEU A 173 9.59 -16.64 -9.07
C LEU A 173 9.18 -17.35 -10.37
N PRO A 174 9.22 -16.67 -11.53
CA PRO A 174 8.86 -17.31 -12.78
C PRO A 174 9.86 -18.44 -13.11
N PRO A 175 9.41 -19.54 -13.72
CA PRO A 175 10.31 -20.58 -14.21
C PRO A 175 11.39 -20.01 -15.13
N GLY A 176 12.65 -20.36 -14.87
CA GLY A 176 13.80 -19.86 -15.64
C GLY A 176 14.30 -18.47 -15.23
N TYR A 177 13.77 -17.88 -14.15
CA TYR A 177 14.37 -16.68 -13.55
C TYR A 177 15.78 -17.01 -13.04
N PRO A 178 16.82 -16.25 -13.45
CA PRO A 178 18.18 -16.47 -12.99
C PRO A 178 18.27 -16.20 -11.49
N SER A 179 18.60 -17.24 -10.72
CA SER A 179 18.82 -17.20 -9.27
C SER A 179 20.24 -16.78 -8.92
#